data_AF-A7T1U2-F1
#
_entry.id   AF-A7T1U2-F1
#
_cell.length_a   1.000
_cell.length_b   1.000
_cell.length_c   1.000
_cell.angle_alpha   90.00
_cell.angle_beta   90.00
_cell.angle_gamma   90.00
#
_symmetry.space_group_name_H-M   'P 1'
#
loop_
_entity.id
_entity.type
_entity.pdbx_description
1 polymer ?
#
loop_
_entity_poly.entity_id
_entity_poly.type
_entity_poly.pdbx_seq_one_letter_code
_entity_poly.pdbx_strand_id
1 'polypeptide(L)'
;QSSSGTYSIDPDGPGGESAFHVYCDMTDKGGVGVTVISHDSESRTYVHDGVPAFPGSYSRPVSYYNANWNQLKKLTDVSTNCEQYIQWECYDTSFIRDGYAWWMSRDNAKMTYWGGATPGSNKCACGMTSSCANPSNGCNCDSNDQTWRSDGGLLTDKTSLPVREMRFGDFDSSYEAGYHTLGKLKCYG
;
A
#
# COMPACT_ATOMS: atom_id res chain seq x y z
N GLN A 1 -1.36 -2.93 32.62
CA GLN A 1 -0.96 -2.72 31.22
C GLN A 1 -1.47 -3.91 30.43
N SER A 2 -2.12 -3.68 29.29
CA SER A 2 -2.51 -4.77 28.39
C SER A 2 -1.27 -5.29 27.66
N SER A 3 -1.16 -6.60 27.45
CA SER A 3 -0.07 -7.23 26.71
C SER A 3 -0.39 -7.30 25.22
N SER A 4 0.61 -7.41 24.35
CA SER A 4 0.34 -7.70 22.93
C SER A 4 -0.34 -9.06 22.77
N GLY A 5 -1.27 -9.18 21.81
CA GLY A 5 -2.04 -10.41 21.63
C GLY A 5 -3.19 -10.25 20.66
N THR A 6 -3.95 -11.33 20.46
CA THR A 6 -5.16 -11.32 19.64
C THR A 6 -6.37 -10.95 20.48
N TYR A 7 -7.13 -9.96 20.03
CA TYR A 7 -8.31 -9.44 20.70
C TYR A 7 -9.50 -9.38 19.74
N SER A 8 -10.70 -9.57 20.26
CA SER A 8 -11.93 -9.26 19.54
C SER A 8 -12.25 -7.77 19.72
N ILE A 9 -12.42 -7.04 18.62
CA ILE A 9 -12.76 -5.61 18.62
C ILE A 9 -14.05 -5.36 17.85
N ASP A 10 -14.77 -4.32 18.27
CA ASP A 10 -15.98 -3.81 17.62
C ASP A 10 -15.84 -2.29 17.47
N PRO A 11 -15.19 -1.80 16.38
CA PRO A 11 -14.82 -0.40 16.22
C PRO A 11 -16.01 0.56 16.11
N ASP A 12 -17.14 0.11 15.57
CA ASP A 12 -18.36 0.91 15.41
C ASP A 12 -19.44 0.65 16.46
N GLY A 13 -19.24 -0.37 17.29
CA GLY A 13 -20.04 -0.64 18.47
C GLY A 13 -21.36 -1.35 18.18
N PRO A 14 -22.19 -1.55 19.22
CA PRO A 14 -23.39 -2.37 19.11
C PRO A 14 -24.37 -1.90 18.02
N GLY A 15 -24.82 -2.83 17.18
CA GLY A 15 -25.72 -2.56 16.06
C GLY A 15 -25.03 -2.17 14.75
N GLY A 16 -23.70 -2.08 14.76
CA GLY A 16 -22.85 -1.93 13.57
C GLY A 16 -22.47 -3.26 12.91
N GLU A 17 -21.28 -3.28 12.31
CA GLU A 17 -20.67 -4.51 11.81
C GLU A 17 -20.38 -5.50 12.95
N SER A 18 -20.25 -6.79 12.64
CA SER A 18 -19.89 -7.76 13.68
C SER A 18 -18.47 -7.53 14.20
N ALA A 19 -18.24 -7.85 15.47
CA ALA A 19 -16.90 -7.86 16.05
C ALA A 19 -15.97 -8.82 15.29
N PHE A 20 -14.67 -8.50 15.26
CA PHE A 20 -13.67 -9.30 14.58
C PHE A 20 -12.33 -9.36 15.33
N HIS A 21 -11.54 -10.39 15.02
CA HIS A 21 -10.28 -10.64 15.72
C HIS A 21 -9.12 -9.92 15.04
N VAL A 22 -8.33 -9.21 15.84
CA VAL A 22 -7.13 -8.47 15.40
C VAL A 22 -5.96 -8.77 16.32
N TYR A 23 -4.74 -8.58 15.82
CA TYR A 23 -3.57 -8.53 16.69
C TYR A 23 -3.37 -7.10 17.17
N CYS A 24 -3.30 -6.89 18.48
CA CYS A 24 -2.93 -5.61 19.07
C CYS A 24 -1.47 -5.68 19.53
N ASP A 25 -0.62 -4.83 18.96
CA ASP A 25 0.73 -4.61 19.44
C ASP A 25 0.72 -3.49 20.50
N MET A 26 0.86 -3.88 21.76
CA MET A 26 0.89 -2.95 22.90
C MET A 26 2.30 -2.40 23.17
N THR A 27 3.29 -2.74 22.34
CA THR A 27 4.68 -2.27 22.45
C THR A 27 5.03 -1.22 21.40
N ASP A 28 4.30 -1.17 20.28
CA ASP A 28 4.47 -0.19 19.22
C ASP A 28 3.89 1.19 19.62
N LYS A 29 4.37 2.26 18.97
CA LYS A 29 3.92 3.66 19.11
C LYS A 29 3.80 4.14 20.57
N GLY A 30 4.77 3.79 21.41
CA GLY A 30 4.81 4.23 22.81
C GLY A 30 3.75 3.58 23.72
N GLY A 31 3.22 2.42 23.31
CA GLY A 31 2.28 1.65 24.12
C GLY A 31 0.81 2.06 24.00
N VAL A 32 0.46 2.87 23.00
CA VAL A 32 -0.95 3.26 22.71
C VAL A 32 -1.82 2.07 22.30
N GLY A 33 -1.21 0.96 21.88
CA GLY A 33 -1.91 -0.18 21.30
C GLY A 33 -2.14 0.04 19.81
N VAL A 34 -1.50 -0.78 18.99
CA VAL A 34 -1.62 -0.71 17.53
C VAL A 34 -2.39 -1.92 17.05
N THR A 35 -3.54 -1.69 16.42
CA THR A 35 -4.29 -2.72 15.72
C THR A 35 -3.57 -3.06 14.42
N VAL A 36 -3.16 -4.32 14.27
CA VAL A 36 -2.41 -4.82 13.11
C VAL A 36 -3.25 -5.83 12.34
N ILE A 37 -3.54 -5.52 11.07
CA ILE A 37 -4.29 -6.41 10.16
C ILE A 37 -3.36 -6.98 9.10
N SER A 38 -3.26 -8.31 9.07
CA SER A 38 -2.45 -9.06 8.10
C SER A 38 -3.25 -9.40 6.84
N HIS A 39 -2.57 -9.71 5.74
CA HIS A 39 -3.18 -10.03 4.44
C HIS A 39 -2.29 -10.97 3.61
N ASP A 40 -2.78 -11.39 2.44
CA ASP A 40 -2.16 -12.40 1.57
C ASP A 40 -1.06 -11.87 0.64
N SER A 41 -0.58 -10.64 0.83
CA SER A 41 0.36 -9.99 -0.12
C SER A 41 1.55 -9.33 0.58
N GLU A 42 1.93 -9.85 1.75
CA GLU A 42 3.02 -9.32 2.57
C GLU A 42 4.42 -9.69 2.05
N SER A 43 4.51 -10.77 1.27
CA SER A 43 5.77 -11.25 0.69
C SER A 43 6.17 -10.43 -0.54
N ARG A 44 7.47 -10.19 -0.69
CA ARG A 44 8.07 -9.63 -1.92
C ARG A 44 7.78 -10.56 -3.09
N THR A 45 6.99 -10.10 -4.04
CA THR A 45 6.48 -10.92 -5.15
C THR A 45 7.01 -10.41 -6.47
N TYR A 46 7.61 -11.30 -7.26
CA TYR A 46 8.16 -11.00 -8.58
C TYR A 46 7.06 -10.87 -9.63
N VAL A 47 7.25 -9.93 -10.55
CA VAL A 47 6.40 -9.70 -11.73
C VAL A 47 7.33 -9.51 -12.92
N HIS A 48 7.01 -10.11 -14.06
CA HIS A 48 7.86 -10.08 -15.26
C HIS A 48 7.03 -10.29 -16.53
N ASP A 49 7.72 -10.45 -17.65
CA ASP A 49 7.16 -10.74 -18.97
C ASP A 49 6.09 -11.86 -18.99
N GLY A 50 5.16 -11.76 -19.94
CA GLY A 50 3.97 -12.62 -20.02
C GLY A 50 2.70 -12.00 -19.43
N VAL A 51 2.80 -10.80 -18.86
CA VAL A 51 1.66 -9.93 -18.57
C VAL A 51 1.38 -9.04 -19.79
N PRO A 52 0.12 -8.78 -20.18
CA PRO A 52 -0.17 -7.85 -21.28
C PRO A 52 0.46 -6.46 -21.10
N ALA A 53 0.84 -5.80 -22.19
CA ALA A 53 1.58 -4.53 -22.15
C ALA A 53 0.80 -3.31 -21.65
N PHE A 54 -0.54 -3.35 -21.56
CA PHE A 54 -1.34 -2.16 -21.30
C PHE A 54 -1.28 -1.69 -19.83
N PRO A 55 -1.56 -0.40 -19.52
CA PRO A 55 -1.53 0.14 -18.16
C PRO A 55 -2.33 -0.69 -17.15
N GLY A 56 -1.71 -1.08 -16.02
CA GLY A 56 -2.35 -1.84 -14.95
C GLY A 56 -2.82 -3.25 -15.31
N SER A 57 -2.21 -3.84 -16.33
CA SER A 57 -2.45 -5.22 -16.77
C SER A 57 -2.12 -6.25 -15.70
N TYR A 58 -1.07 -6.04 -14.92
CA TYR A 58 -0.83 -6.80 -13.70
C TYR A 58 -1.76 -6.28 -12.60
N SER A 59 -2.46 -7.22 -11.96
CA SER A 59 -3.42 -6.96 -10.89
C SER A 59 -3.10 -7.86 -9.71
N ARG A 60 -2.88 -7.24 -8.54
CA ARG A 60 -2.77 -7.93 -7.26
C ARG A 60 -3.83 -7.42 -6.29
N PRO A 61 -5.04 -8.02 -6.27
CA PRO A 61 -6.04 -7.78 -5.24
C PRO A 61 -5.51 -8.25 -3.88
N VAL A 62 -5.88 -7.54 -2.81
CA VAL A 62 -5.42 -7.83 -1.44
C VAL A 62 -6.58 -8.36 -0.61
N SER A 63 -6.38 -9.53 0.01
CA SER A 63 -7.34 -10.16 0.91
C SER A 63 -6.85 -10.07 2.35
N TYR A 64 -7.50 -9.22 3.15
CA TYR A 64 -7.21 -9.08 4.57
C TYR A 64 -7.81 -10.23 5.37
N TYR A 65 -7.03 -10.76 6.31
CA TYR A 65 -7.45 -11.87 7.14
C TYR A 65 -8.35 -11.39 8.28
N ASN A 66 -9.36 -12.19 8.59
CA ASN A 66 -10.27 -12.01 9.73
C ASN A 66 -11.08 -10.70 9.75
N ALA A 67 -11.05 -9.90 8.68
CA ALA A 67 -11.81 -8.65 8.58
C ALA A 67 -12.37 -8.47 7.16
N ASN A 68 -13.63 -8.06 7.05
CA ASN A 68 -14.26 -7.69 5.79
C ASN A 68 -14.04 -6.18 5.49
N TRP A 69 -14.37 -5.75 4.27
CA TRP A 69 -14.18 -4.36 3.85
C TRP A 69 -14.96 -3.33 4.68
N ASN A 70 -16.16 -3.65 5.15
CA ASN A 70 -16.93 -2.76 6.01
C ASN A 70 -16.28 -2.63 7.39
N GLN A 71 -15.82 -3.73 7.99
CA GLN A 71 -15.09 -3.72 9.25
C GLN A 71 -13.79 -2.91 9.17
N LEU A 72 -13.00 -3.10 8.10
CA LEU A 72 -11.79 -2.30 7.85
C LEU A 72 -12.12 -0.83 7.66
N LYS A 73 -13.25 -0.54 7.01
CA LYS A 73 -13.76 0.82 6.82
C LYS A 73 -14.06 1.46 8.17
N LYS A 74 -14.80 0.77 9.06
CA LYS A 74 -15.08 1.27 10.42
C LYS A 74 -13.80 1.48 11.23
N LEU A 75 -12.89 0.52 11.23
CA LEU A 75 -11.60 0.62 11.95
C LEU A 75 -10.81 1.87 11.55
N THR A 76 -10.65 2.11 10.25
CA THR A 76 -9.89 3.25 9.71
C THR A 76 -10.60 4.59 9.95
N ASP A 77 -11.93 4.60 9.97
CA ASP A 77 -12.72 5.80 10.24
C ASP A 77 -12.60 6.25 11.70
N VAL A 78 -12.66 5.31 12.66
CA VAL A 78 -12.60 5.64 14.10
C VAL A 78 -11.18 5.84 14.64
N SER A 79 -10.16 5.23 14.00
CA SER A 79 -8.78 5.38 14.45
C SER A 79 -8.25 6.78 14.17
N THR A 80 -7.42 7.32 15.06
CA THR A 80 -6.77 8.62 14.85
C THR A 80 -5.79 8.56 13.68
N ASN A 81 -4.99 7.50 13.62
CA ASN A 81 -4.00 7.29 12.56
C ASN A 81 -4.14 5.88 11.99
N CYS A 82 -3.86 5.76 10.69
CA CYS A 82 -3.59 4.48 10.06
C CYS A 82 -2.41 4.63 9.09
N GLU A 83 -1.57 3.61 9.04
CA GLU A 83 -0.44 3.54 8.12
C GLU A 83 -0.35 2.17 7.46
N GLN A 84 0.12 2.16 6.21
CA GLN A 84 0.40 0.93 5.48
C GLN A 84 1.62 1.14 4.59
N TYR A 85 2.62 0.27 4.69
CA TYR A 85 3.81 0.33 3.85
C TYR A 85 3.49 -0.20 2.45
N ILE A 86 3.98 0.46 1.41
CA ILE A 86 3.89 0.00 0.02
C ILE A 86 5.24 0.19 -0.66
N GLN A 87 5.66 -0.77 -1.48
CA GLN A 87 6.91 -0.72 -2.23
C GLN A 87 6.74 -1.30 -3.62
N TRP A 88 7.36 -0.62 -4.59
CA TRP A 88 7.61 -1.11 -5.94
C TRP A 88 9.10 -1.02 -6.22
N GLU A 89 9.66 -2.14 -6.67
CA GLU A 89 10.98 -2.21 -7.27
C GLU A 89 10.77 -2.48 -8.76
N CYS A 90 11.45 -1.73 -9.61
CA CYS A 90 11.24 -1.74 -11.04
C CYS A 90 12.56 -1.94 -11.77
N TYR A 91 12.48 -2.65 -12.89
CA TYR A 91 13.53 -2.74 -13.88
C TYR A 91 12.89 -2.50 -15.25
N ASP A 92 13.14 -1.32 -15.80
CA ASP A 92 12.58 -0.89 -17.09
C ASP A 92 11.05 -1.05 -17.15
N THR A 93 10.31 -0.52 -16.16
CA THR A 93 8.85 -0.46 -16.23
C THR A 93 8.35 0.96 -16.03
N SER A 94 7.38 1.36 -16.83
CA SER A 94 6.65 2.62 -16.68
C SER A 94 5.85 2.63 -15.37
N PHE A 95 5.85 3.78 -14.69
CA PHE A 95 5.29 3.88 -13.35
C PHE A 95 4.16 4.92 -13.25
N ILE A 96 4.23 5.84 -12.28
CA ILE A 96 3.15 6.78 -11.97
C ILE A 96 3.05 7.87 -13.04
N ARG A 97 4.18 8.42 -13.50
CA ARG A 97 4.19 9.54 -14.47
C ARG A 97 3.43 9.20 -15.75
N ASP A 98 3.67 8.00 -16.27
CA ASP A 98 3.12 7.54 -17.56
C ASP A 98 1.79 6.78 -17.37
N GLY A 99 1.33 6.64 -16.12
CA GLY A 99 0.00 6.11 -15.79
C GLY A 99 -0.12 4.59 -15.77
N TYR A 100 1.00 3.87 -15.74
CA TYR A 100 1.09 2.41 -15.81
C TYR A 100 0.98 1.71 -14.45
N ALA A 101 1.28 2.43 -13.37
CA ALA A 101 1.19 1.92 -12.01
C ALA A 101 0.31 2.80 -11.10
N TRP A 102 -0.45 2.15 -10.23
CA TRP A 102 -1.25 2.78 -9.18
C TRP A 102 -1.68 1.75 -8.15
N TRP A 103 -2.21 2.22 -7.03
CA TRP A 103 -2.93 1.37 -6.09
C TRP A 103 -4.40 1.79 -5.99
N MET A 104 -5.28 0.87 -5.60
CA MET A 104 -6.69 1.13 -5.41
C MET A 104 -7.00 1.31 -3.93
N SER A 105 -7.73 2.38 -3.59
CA SER A 105 -8.16 2.68 -2.23
C SER A 105 -9.23 1.70 -1.73
N ARG A 106 -9.53 1.77 -0.43
CA ARG A 106 -10.66 1.08 0.22
C ARG A 106 -11.98 1.26 -0.55
N ASP A 107 -12.17 2.42 -1.18
CA ASP A 107 -13.38 2.84 -1.89
C ASP A 107 -13.28 2.64 -3.42
N ASN A 108 -12.33 1.84 -3.90
CA ASN A 108 -12.05 1.62 -5.33
C ASN A 108 -11.64 2.88 -6.10
N ALA A 109 -11.05 3.88 -5.43
CA ALA A 109 -10.46 5.01 -6.12
C ALA A 109 -9.04 4.68 -6.58
N LYS A 110 -8.69 5.05 -7.82
CA LYS A 110 -7.32 4.99 -8.32
C LYS A 110 -6.47 6.04 -7.62
N MET A 111 -5.43 5.59 -6.93
CA MET A 111 -4.49 6.44 -6.20
C MET A 111 -3.16 6.51 -6.93
N THR A 112 -2.78 7.72 -7.35
CA THR A 112 -1.61 7.97 -8.19
C THR A 112 -0.43 8.55 -7.43
N TYR A 113 -0.47 8.58 -6.10
CA TYR A 113 0.68 8.88 -5.27
C TYR A 113 1.20 7.59 -4.61
N TRP A 114 2.46 7.58 -4.21
CA TRP A 114 3.08 6.41 -3.60
C TRP A 114 3.47 6.63 -2.13
N GLY A 115 4.02 5.60 -1.51
CA GLY A 115 4.50 5.64 -0.13
C GLY A 115 5.41 6.84 0.15
N GLY A 116 5.14 7.55 1.25
CA GLY A 116 5.88 8.74 1.67
C GLY A 116 5.57 10.03 0.88
N ALA A 117 4.65 9.99 -0.08
CA ALA A 117 4.17 11.18 -0.79
C ALA A 117 2.79 11.65 -0.30
N THR A 118 2.47 12.91 -0.56
CA THR A 118 1.16 13.47 -0.25
C THR A 118 0.09 12.94 -1.23
N PRO A 119 -1.14 12.63 -0.77
CA PRO A 119 -2.24 12.27 -1.66
C PRO A 119 -2.43 13.26 -2.81
N GLY A 120 -2.65 12.73 -4.03
CA GLY A 120 -2.85 13.54 -5.24
C GLY A 120 -1.59 14.20 -5.81
N SER A 121 -0.41 14.00 -5.22
CA SER A 121 0.84 14.60 -5.68
C SER A 121 1.38 14.04 -6.99
N ASN A 122 0.93 12.86 -7.41
CA ASN A 122 1.53 12.09 -8.52
C ASN A 122 3.04 11.82 -8.34
N LYS A 123 3.47 11.65 -7.08
CA LYS A 123 4.88 11.50 -6.71
C LYS A 123 5.10 10.35 -5.72
N CYS A 124 6.37 10.05 -5.51
CA CYS A 124 6.90 9.18 -4.47
C CYS A 124 7.69 10.01 -3.44
N ALA A 125 8.13 9.37 -2.35
CA ALA A 125 8.91 10.02 -1.30
C ALA A 125 10.11 10.83 -1.83
N CYS A 126 10.84 10.29 -2.82
CA CYS A 126 11.98 10.99 -3.42
C CYS A 126 11.57 12.27 -4.17
N GLY A 127 10.40 12.27 -4.82
CA GLY A 127 9.89 13.42 -5.58
C GLY A 127 9.36 14.54 -4.70
N MET A 128 9.05 14.23 -3.44
CA MET A 128 8.73 15.23 -2.41
C MET A 128 9.96 16.00 -1.94
N THR A 129 11.15 15.41 -2.07
CA THR A 129 12.42 15.95 -1.56
C THR A 129 13.42 16.26 -2.68
N SER A 130 13.01 16.12 -3.95
CA SER A 130 13.89 16.26 -5.12
C SER A 130 15.14 15.37 -5.04
N SER A 131 15.02 14.21 -4.39
CA SER A 131 16.10 13.25 -4.16
C SER A 131 16.01 12.02 -5.05
N CYS A 132 15.07 12.00 -6.01
CA CYS A 132 15.00 10.91 -6.98
C CYS A 132 16.29 10.88 -7.80
N ALA A 133 16.67 9.68 -8.24
CA ALA A 133 17.90 9.50 -9.00
C ALA A 133 17.95 10.33 -10.30
N ASN A 134 16.80 10.54 -10.93
CA ASN A 134 16.60 11.66 -11.84
C ASN A 134 15.75 12.74 -11.15
N PRO A 135 16.32 13.91 -10.79
CA PRO A 135 15.60 14.98 -10.11
C PRO A 135 14.41 15.58 -10.89
N SER A 136 14.30 15.34 -12.21
CA SER A 136 13.14 15.76 -12.99
C SER A 136 11.92 14.85 -12.84
N ASN A 137 12.07 13.67 -12.22
CA ASN A 137 11.01 12.68 -12.05
C ASN A 137 10.29 12.82 -10.71
N GLY A 138 9.05 12.32 -10.65
CA GLY A 138 8.26 12.25 -9.41
C GLY A 138 8.61 11.03 -8.55
N CYS A 139 9.13 9.98 -9.19
CA CYS A 139 9.53 8.71 -8.59
C CYS A 139 10.83 8.21 -9.21
N ASN A 140 11.56 7.34 -8.52
CA ASN A 140 12.73 6.68 -9.11
C ASN A 140 12.32 5.82 -10.30
N CYS A 141 11.22 5.07 -10.18
CA CYS A 141 10.73 4.16 -11.20
C CYS A 141 10.17 4.85 -12.46
N ASP A 142 9.90 6.16 -12.42
CA ASP A 142 9.57 6.91 -13.65
C ASP A 142 10.78 7.05 -14.61
N SER A 143 11.97 6.57 -14.22
CA SER A 143 13.16 6.69 -15.07
C SER A 143 13.16 5.74 -16.26
N ASN A 144 12.53 4.56 -16.13
CA ASN A 144 12.43 3.53 -17.18
C ASN A 144 13.75 3.36 -17.97
N ASP A 145 14.84 3.01 -17.27
CA ASP A 145 16.22 3.11 -17.76
C ASP A 145 17.08 1.86 -17.53
N GLN A 146 16.49 0.66 -17.61
CA GLN A 146 17.16 -0.65 -17.45
C GLN A 146 18.06 -0.74 -16.22
N THR A 147 17.69 -0.03 -15.16
CA THR A 147 18.39 -0.02 -13.88
C THR A 147 17.38 -0.39 -12.81
N TRP A 148 17.77 -1.28 -11.89
CA TRP A 148 16.94 -1.57 -10.72
C TRP A 148 16.75 -0.31 -9.89
N ARG A 149 15.51 0.11 -9.75
CA ARG A 149 15.10 1.26 -8.95
C ARG A 149 13.99 0.87 -8.01
N SER A 150 13.73 1.70 -7.00
CA SER A 150 12.68 1.44 -6.04
C SER A 150 12.05 2.71 -5.51
N ASP A 151 10.76 2.60 -5.25
CA ASP A 151 9.97 3.60 -4.54
C ASP A 151 9.16 2.87 -3.48
N GLY A 152 9.38 3.25 -2.22
CA GLY A 152 8.68 2.67 -1.08
C GLY A 152 8.44 3.71 0.01
N GLY A 153 7.47 3.44 0.86
CA GLY A 153 7.17 4.29 2.01
C GLY A 153 5.82 4.00 2.62
N LEU A 154 5.48 4.76 3.67
CA LEU A 154 4.19 4.66 4.32
C LEU A 154 3.14 5.49 3.57
N LEU A 155 2.01 4.85 3.28
CA LEU A 155 0.74 5.53 3.05
C LEU A 155 0.15 5.85 4.43
N THR A 156 -0.25 7.09 4.66
CA THR A 156 -0.76 7.55 5.98
C THR A 156 -2.11 8.24 5.91
N ASP A 157 -2.69 8.37 4.71
CA ASP A 157 -4.05 8.88 4.54
C ASP A 157 -5.06 7.78 4.88
N LYS A 158 -5.53 7.78 6.14
CA LYS A 158 -6.51 6.82 6.64
C LYS A 158 -7.84 6.83 5.88
N THR A 159 -8.16 7.93 5.18
CA THR A 159 -9.40 8.02 4.40
C THR A 159 -9.33 7.18 3.13
N SER A 160 -8.13 6.88 2.63
CA SER A 160 -7.90 6.05 1.45
C SER A 160 -7.50 4.61 1.79
N LEU A 161 -6.98 4.36 2.99
CA LEU A 161 -6.51 3.05 3.45
C LEU A 161 -7.64 2.11 3.92
N PRO A 162 -7.45 0.79 3.82
CA PRO A 162 -6.25 0.09 3.36
C PRO A 162 -6.12 -0.02 1.83
N VAL A 163 -4.94 -0.43 1.35
CA VAL A 163 -4.69 -0.79 -0.05
C VAL A 163 -5.54 -1.99 -0.42
N ARG A 164 -6.39 -1.83 -1.44
CA ARG A 164 -7.28 -2.88 -1.97
C ARG A 164 -6.66 -3.69 -3.08
N GLU A 165 -5.85 -3.03 -3.91
CA GLU A 165 -5.25 -3.66 -5.07
C GLU A 165 -4.01 -2.86 -5.50
N MET A 166 -2.98 -3.57 -5.96
CA MET A 166 -1.83 -2.95 -6.65
C MET A 166 -1.89 -3.28 -8.14
N ARG A 167 -1.64 -2.27 -8.96
CA ARG A 167 -1.70 -2.34 -10.43
C ARG A 167 -0.36 -1.90 -11.01
N PHE A 168 0.19 -2.72 -11.89
CA PHE A 168 1.42 -2.44 -12.63
C PHE A 168 1.22 -2.81 -14.10
N GLY A 169 2.05 -2.29 -15.00
CA GLY A 169 2.06 -2.63 -16.42
C GLY A 169 3.45 -2.41 -16.99
N ASP A 170 3.54 -2.33 -18.32
CA ASP A 170 4.82 -2.19 -19.04
C ASP A 170 5.69 -3.44 -18.84
N PHE A 171 5.19 -4.56 -19.40
CA PHE A 171 5.86 -5.87 -19.41
C PHE A 171 5.89 -6.43 -20.84
N ASP A 172 6.08 -5.54 -21.83
CA ASP A 172 6.10 -5.85 -23.25
C ASP A 172 7.46 -6.34 -23.76
N SER A 173 8.50 -6.15 -22.96
CA SER A 173 9.87 -6.54 -23.26
C SER A 173 10.38 -7.61 -22.28
N SER A 174 11.19 -8.56 -22.76
CA SER A 174 11.57 -9.77 -22.02
C SER A 174 12.47 -9.52 -20.80
N TYR A 175 13.00 -8.31 -20.66
CA TYR A 175 13.84 -7.90 -19.54
C TYR A 175 13.06 -7.08 -18.50
N GLU A 176 11.85 -6.65 -18.81
CA GLU A 176 11.04 -5.80 -17.92
C GLU A 176 10.54 -6.63 -16.75
N ALA A 177 10.74 -6.08 -15.57
CA ALA A 177 10.44 -6.79 -14.35
C ALA A 177 10.21 -5.86 -13.19
N GLY A 178 9.62 -6.40 -12.14
CA GLY A 178 9.51 -5.69 -10.89
C GLY A 178 9.19 -6.59 -9.71
N TYR A 179 9.20 -5.99 -8.53
CA TYR A 179 8.76 -6.63 -7.30
C TYR A 179 7.86 -5.69 -6.52
N HIS A 180 6.71 -6.18 -6.09
CA HIS A 180 5.87 -5.45 -5.14
C HIS A 180 5.97 -6.06 -3.75
N THR A 181 5.78 -5.21 -2.75
CA THR A 181 5.66 -5.60 -1.35
C THR A 181 4.66 -4.66 -0.67
N LEU A 182 3.71 -5.23 0.07
CA LEU A 182 2.71 -4.47 0.81
C LEU A 182 2.78 -4.86 2.29
N GLY A 183 2.97 -3.89 3.17
CA GLY A 183 2.98 -4.11 4.61
C GLY A 183 1.57 -4.25 5.18
N LYS A 184 1.51 -4.77 6.40
CA LYS A 184 0.28 -4.85 7.20
C LYS A 184 -0.36 -3.48 7.38
N LEU A 185 -1.69 -3.44 7.43
CA LEU A 185 -2.40 -2.23 7.88
C LEU A 185 -2.19 -2.10 9.39
N LYS A 186 -1.75 -0.92 9.82
CA LYS A 186 -1.63 -0.56 11.24
C LYS A 186 -2.52 0.64 11.53
N CYS A 187 -3.39 0.53 12.53
CA CYS A 187 -4.25 1.63 12.97
C CYS A 187 -4.15 1.81 14.49
N TYR A 188 -4.14 3.06 14.96
CA TYR A 188 -3.87 3.41 16.35
C TYR A 188 -4.37 4.82 16.72
N GLY A 189 -4.47 5.06 18.03
CA GLY A 189 -4.85 6.33 18.63
C GLY A 189 -6.35 6.52 18.76
#